data_AF-I4W096-F1
#
_entry.id   AF-I4W096-F1
#
_cell.length_a   1.000
_cell.length_b   1.000
_cell.length_c   1.000
_cell.angle_alpha   90.00
_cell.angle_beta   90.00
_cell.angle_gamma   90.00
#
_symmetry.space_group_name_H-M   'P 1'
#
loop_
_entity.id
_entity.type
_entity.pdbx_description
1 polymer ?
#
loop_
_entity_poly.entity_id
_entity_poly.type
_entity_poly.pdbx_seq_one_letter_code
_entity_poly.pdbx_strand_id
1 'polypeptide(L)' 'MHELILLRHAEALPASSGDSDTHRRLSGHGEQEARAAGAWL' A
#
# COMPACT_ATOMS: atom_id res chain seq x y z
N MET A 1 -26.68 11.40 -1.73
CA MET A 1 -25.29 11.85 -1.97
C MET A 1 -24.40 10.65 -1.66
N HIS A 2 -23.54 10.23 -2.57
CA HIS A 2 -22.58 9.15 -2.33
C HIS A 2 -21.17 9.70 -2.52
N GLU A 3 -20.27 9.36 -1.61
CA GLU A 3 -18.87 9.74 -1.67
C GLU A 3 -18.02 8.54 -2.10
N LEU A 4 -16.99 8.81 -2.90
CA LEU A 4 -16.03 7.83 -3.39
C LEU A 4 -14.63 8.31 -3.05
N ILE A 5 -13.89 7.50 -2.29
CA ILE A 5 -12.49 7.77 -1.95
C ILE A 5 -11.62 6.81 -2.77
N LEU A 6 -10.70 7.37 -3.55
CA LEU A 6 -9.70 6.60 -4.29
C LEU A 6 -8.37 6.66 -3.54
N LEU A 7 -7.89 5.50 -3.09
CA LEU A 7 -6.63 5.37 -2.37
C LEU A 7 -5.64 4.52 -3.18
N ARG A 8 -4.42 5.02 -3.34
CA ARG A 8 -3.30 4.23 -3.89
C ARG A 8 -2.81 3.23 -2.83
N HIS A 9 -2.30 2.08 -3.25
CA HIS A 9 -1.58 1.19 -2.34
C HIS A 9 -0.40 1.92 -1.68
N ALA A 10 -0.13 1.59 -0.42
CA ALA A 10 1.03 2.10 0.31
C ALA A 10 2.35 1.53 -0.24
N GLU A 11 3.48 2.07 0.21
CA GLU A 11 4.79 1.65 -0.29
C GLU A 11 5.02 0.13 -0.19
N ALA A 12 5.37 -0.48 -1.32
CA ALA A 12 5.77 -1.88 -1.40
C ALA A 12 7.30 -2.04 -1.39
N LEU A 13 7.79 -3.21 -1.00
CA LEU A 13 9.19 -3.55 -1.15
C LEU A 13 9.62 -3.44 -2.62
N PRO A 14 10.90 -3.14 -2.89
CA PRO A 14 11.44 -3.19 -4.24
C PRO A 14 11.22 -4.55 -4.88
N ALA A 15 11.10 -4.59 -6.20
CA ALA A 15 11.05 -5.86 -6.92
C ALA A 15 12.40 -6.58 -6.81
N SER A 16 12.35 -7.87 -6.51
CA SER A 16 13.50 -8.78 -6.60
C SER A 16 13.56 -9.40 -7.99
N SER A 17 14.76 -9.57 -8.54
CA SER A 17 14.93 -10.19 -9.85
C SER A 17 14.36 -11.61 -9.87
N GLY A 18 13.39 -11.85 -10.76
CA GLY A 18 12.76 -13.16 -10.94
C GLY A 18 11.51 -13.39 -10.08
N ASP A 19 11.21 -12.51 -9.13
CA ASP A 19 9.97 -12.57 -8.35
C ASP A 19 8.81 -11.89 -9.07
N SER A 20 7.60 -12.39 -8.84
CA SER A 20 6.39 -11.77 -9.37
C SER A 20 6.07 -10.45 -8.66
N ASP A 21 5.88 -9.39 -9.43
CA ASP A 21 5.51 -8.06 -8.94
C ASP A 21 4.22 -8.07 -8.08
N THR A 22 3.27 -8.94 -8.43
CA THR A 22 1.97 -9.05 -7.77
C THR A 22 2.02 -9.60 -6.35
N HIS A 23 3.11 -10.28 -5.98
CA HIS A 23 3.29 -10.86 -4.64
C HIS A 23 4.14 -9.97 -3.72
N ARG A 24 4.49 -8.75 -4.15
CA ARG A 24 5.30 -7.84 -3.34
C ARG A 24 4.54 -7.39 -2.09
N ARG A 25 5.18 -7.60 -0.95
CA ARG A 25 4.69 -7.14 0.35
C ARG A 25 4.93 -5.65 0.53
N LEU A 26 4.16 -5.04 1.43
CA LEU A 26 4.43 -3.68 1.89
C LEU A 26 5.80 -3.58 2.55
N SER A 27 6.47 -2.44 2.40
CA SER A 27 7.64 -2.12 3.20
C SER A 27 7.19 -1.80 4.64
N GLY A 28 8.14 -1.76 5.58
CA GLY A 28 7.84 -1.31 6.95
C GLY A 28 7.35 0.14 7.02
N HIS A 29 7.72 0.98 6.05
CA HIS A 29 7.16 2.32 5.89
C HIS A 29 5.74 2.27 5.34
N GLY A 30 5.50 1.51 4.27
CA GLY A 30 4.17 1.36 3.68
C GLY A 30 3.14 0.76 4.63
N GLU A 31 3.54 -0.13 5.54
CA GLU A 31 2.65 -0.58 6.60
C GLU A 31 2.21 0.55 7.55
N GLN A 32 3.12 1.49 7.87
CA GLN A 32 2.78 2.66 8.68
C GLN A 32 1.88 3.63 7.92
N GLU A 33 2.14 3.85 6.63
CA GLU A 33 1.27 4.66 5.76
C GLU A 33 -0.15 4.08 5.70
N ALA A 34 -0.29 2.76 5.51
CA ALA A 34 -1.58 2.09 5.46
C ALA A 34 -2.34 2.23 6.79
N ARG A 35 -1.65 2.12 7.93
CA ARG A 35 -2.24 2.35 9.26
C ARG A 35 -2.68 3.80 9.44
N ALA A 36 -1.87 4.77 9.02
CA ALA A 36 -2.21 6.19 9.12
C ALA A 36 -3.40 6.56 8.24
N ALA A 37 -3.44 6.08 6.99
CA ALA A 37 -4.58 6.27 6.10
C ALA A 37 -5.86 5.65 6.69
N GLY A 38 -5.77 4.43 7.23
CA GLY A 38 -6.89 3.77 7.89
C GLY A 38 -7.38 4.47 9.16
N ALA A 39 -6.52 5.21 9.85
CA ALA A 39 -6.91 6.02 11.01
C ALA A 39 -7.55 7.37 10.63
N TRP A 40 -7.31 7.85 9.41
CA TRP A 40 -7.87 9.10 8.88
C TRP A 40 -9.25 8.90 8.23
N LEU A 41 -9.47 7.76 7.58
CA LEU A 41 -10.75 7.34 6.98
C LEU A 41 -11.82 7.09 8.03
#